data_AF-W9HP63-F1
#
_entry.id   AF-W9HP63-F1
#
_cell.length_a   1.000
_cell.length_b   1.000
_cell.length_c   1.000
_cell.angle_alpha   90.00
_cell.angle_beta   90.00
_cell.angle_gamma   90.00
#
_symmetry.space_group_name_H-M   'P 1'
#
loop_
_entity.id
_entity.type
_entity.pdbx_description
1 polymer ?
#
loop_
_entity_poly.entity_id
_entity_poly.type
_entity_poly.pdbx_seq_one_letter_code
_entity_poly.pdbx_strand_id
1 'polypeptide(L)'
;MEVLKRLLLFTNSDFGQANVVLATAHELGIACEDVEIRIASFQDLRSGVDDASRFIPIIRAAPPTREVDAGLAEWLSQGSTIYVNLGTHHKSNPTEAHQMSKAFRKVLEHADTLHSAGKPLQILWKLGRALVTDELQAYIKSDRVRLTDWLVAEPKSVLGSQSIVCSVSHGGANSFYEALCSGIPQALLPAWTDCYDFANRVELLGIGLWANKEAKP
;
A
#
# COMPACT_ATOMS: atom_id res chain seq x y z
N MET A 1 -27.38 -27.43 -14.80
CA MET A 1 -27.54 -25.97 -14.75
C MET A 1 -27.18 -25.54 -13.34
N GLU A 2 -26.01 -24.94 -13.15
CA GLU A 2 -25.69 -24.28 -11.88
C GLU A 2 -26.65 -23.11 -11.67
N VAL A 3 -27.19 -23.01 -10.45
CA VAL A 3 -28.18 -22.01 -10.09
C VAL A 3 -27.44 -20.72 -9.73
N LEU A 4 -27.68 -19.65 -10.51
CA LEU A 4 -27.15 -18.31 -10.23
C LEU A 4 -27.58 -17.86 -8.82
N LYS A 5 -26.61 -17.62 -7.95
CA LYS A 5 -26.84 -17.15 -6.58
C LYS A 5 -27.02 -15.63 -6.60
N ARG A 6 -28.00 -15.10 -5.88
CA ARG A 6 -28.27 -13.65 -5.82
C ARG A 6 -27.91 -13.10 -4.46
N LEU A 7 -27.08 -12.06 -4.43
CA LEU A 7 -26.67 -11.36 -3.23
C LEU A 7 -27.09 -9.89 -3.31
N LEU A 8 -27.83 -9.41 -2.31
CA LEU A 8 -28.22 -8.02 -2.19
C LEU A 8 -27.45 -7.37 -1.04
N LEU A 9 -26.69 -6.32 -1.33
CA LEU A 9 -25.95 -5.53 -0.35
C LEU A 9 -26.64 -4.19 -0.14
N PHE A 10 -26.72 -3.75 1.11
CA PHE A 10 -27.28 -2.45 1.47
C PHE A 10 -26.16 -1.54 1.96
N THR A 11 -26.12 -0.31 1.45
CA THR A 11 -25.19 0.72 1.95
C THR A 11 -25.80 2.10 1.79
N ASN A 12 -25.36 3.04 2.62
CA ASN A 12 -25.58 4.46 2.37
C ASN A 12 -24.66 4.96 1.23
N SER A 13 -24.83 6.20 0.77
CA SER A 13 -23.91 6.90 -0.14
C SER A 13 -22.70 7.52 0.57
N ASP A 14 -22.61 7.39 1.90
CA ASP A 14 -21.43 7.81 2.65
C ASP A 14 -20.18 7.05 2.17
N PHE A 15 -19.17 7.81 1.73
CA PHE A 15 -17.99 7.26 1.04
C PHE A 15 -17.24 6.20 1.86
N GLY A 16 -17.21 6.31 3.19
CA GLY A 16 -16.52 5.33 4.03
C GLY A 16 -17.18 3.96 3.96
N GLN A 17 -18.49 3.91 4.23
CA GLN A 17 -19.26 2.65 4.21
C GLN A 17 -19.46 2.12 2.79
N ALA A 18 -19.77 3.01 1.86
CA ALA A 18 -20.05 2.65 0.48
C ALA A 18 -18.85 2.01 -0.21
N ASN A 19 -17.63 2.51 0.05
CA ASN A 19 -16.42 1.93 -0.52
C ASN A 19 -16.15 0.51 -0.04
N VAL A 20 -16.48 0.18 1.21
CA VAL A 20 -16.34 -1.20 1.72
C VAL A 20 -17.31 -2.14 1.02
N VAL A 21 -18.56 -1.69 0.82
CA VAL A 21 -19.58 -2.50 0.14
C VAL A 21 -19.27 -2.66 -1.34
N LEU A 22 -18.79 -1.61 -2.01
CA LEU A 22 -18.36 -1.67 -3.40
C LEU A 22 -17.14 -2.57 -3.57
N ALA A 23 -16.13 -2.49 -2.70
CA ALA A 23 -14.96 -3.38 -2.74
C ALA A 23 -15.34 -4.84 -2.48
N THR A 24 -16.24 -5.09 -1.53
CA THR A 24 -16.72 -6.46 -1.24
C THR A 24 -17.52 -7.03 -2.43
N ALA A 25 -18.40 -6.23 -3.01
CA ALA A 25 -19.16 -6.60 -4.20
C ALA A 25 -18.23 -6.94 -5.37
N HIS A 26 -17.20 -6.13 -5.57
CA HIS A 26 -16.22 -6.30 -6.63
C HIS A 26 -15.44 -7.62 -6.47
N GLU A 27 -14.88 -7.91 -5.29
CA GLU A 27 -14.12 -9.14 -5.06
C GLU A 27 -14.99 -10.40 -5.18
N LEU A 28 -16.24 -10.35 -4.71
CA LEU A 28 -17.18 -11.45 -4.89
C LEU A 28 -17.51 -11.71 -6.37
N GLY A 29 -17.59 -10.65 -7.18
CA GLY A 29 -17.78 -10.77 -8.63
C GLY A 29 -16.57 -11.34 -9.37
N ILE A 30 -15.36 -11.21 -8.82
CA ILE A 30 -14.16 -11.90 -9.35
C ILE A 30 -14.12 -13.36 -8.90
N ALA A 31 -14.34 -13.60 -7.60
CA ALA A 31 -14.11 -14.89 -6.99
C ALA A 31 -15.21 -15.92 -7.30
N CYS A 32 -16.40 -15.47 -7.71
CA CYS A 32 -17.54 -16.33 -7.99
C CYS A 32 -18.15 -15.97 -9.34
N GLU A 33 -18.00 -16.85 -10.34
CA GLU A 33 -18.61 -16.67 -11.67
C GLU A 33 -20.14 -16.88 -11.66
N ASP A 34 -20.70 -17.47 -10.59
CA ASP A 34 -22.10 -17.86 -10.45
C ASP A 34 -22.93 -16.94 -9.53
N VAL A 35 -22.44 -15.72 -9.24
CA VAL A 35 -23.13 -14.76 -8.35
C VAL A 35 -23.60 -13.50 -9.08
N GLU A 36 -24.86 -13.14 -8.89
CA GLU A 36 -25.42 -11.83 -9.26
C GLU A 36 -25.46 -10.94 -8.02
N ILE A 37 -24.73 -9.83 -8.06
CA ILE A 37 -24.63 -8.88 -6.95
C ILE A 37 -25.46 -7.65 -7.25
N ARG A 38 -26.33 -7.29 -6.31
CA ARG A 38 -27.16 -6.09 -6.36
C ARG A 38 -26.82 -5.19 -5.19
N ILE A 39 -26.77 -3.88 -5.43
CA ILE A 39 -26.51 -2.89 -4.39
C ILE A 39 -27.74 -1.99 -4.26
N ALA A 40 -28.35 -2.00 -3.09
CA ALA A 40 -29.39 -1.06 -2.70
C ALA A 40 -28.74 0.09 -1.92
N SER A 41 -28.75 1.28 -2.52
CA SER A 41 -28.20 2.51 -1.94
C SER A 41 -28.95 3.73 -2.46
N PHE A 42 -28.50 4.92 -2.06
CA PHE A 42 -29.01 6.20 -2.52
C PHE A 42 -28.48 6.54 -3.91
N GLN A 43 -29.17 7.43 -4.62
CA GLN A 43 -28.87 7.76 -6.01
C GLN A 43 -27.45 8.31 -6.23
N ASP A 44 -26.87 8.96 -5.21
CA ASP A 44 -25.51 9.50 -5.26
C ASP A 44 -24.44 8.41 -5.43
N LEU A 45 -24.72 7.15 -5.05
CA LEU A 45 -23.78 6.03 -5.21
C LEU A 45 -23.85 5.40 -6.60
N ARG A 46 -24.78 5.83 -7.45
CA ARG A 46 -25.03 5.18 -8.75
C ARG A 46 -23.79 5.12 -9.64
N SER A 47 -23.00 6.19 -9.72
CA SER A 47 -21.76 6.18 -10.48
C SER A 47 -20.74 5.19 -9.92
N GLY A 48 -20.60 5.10 -8.59
CA GLY A 48 -19.71 4.14 -7.94
C GLY A 48 -20.12 2.68 -8.16
N VAL A 49 -21.43 2.40 -8.19
CA VAL A 49 -21.97 1.08 -8.55
C VAL A 49 -21.75 0.78 -10.03
N ASP A 50 -22.01 1.74 -10.91
CA ASP A 50 -21.79 1.60 -12.36
C ASP A 50 -20.30 1.38 -12.67
N ASP A 51 -19.40 2.06 -11.97
CA ASP A 51 -17.94 1.89 -12.09
C ASP A 51 -17.50 0.53 -11.55
N ALA A 52 -17.96 0.13 -10.36
CA ALA A 52 -17.67 -1.20 -9.80
C ALA A 52 -18.21 -2.33 -10.69
N SER A 53 -19.35 -2.12 -11.35
CA SER A 53 -19.96 -3.09 -12.27
C SER A 53 -19.27 -3.15 -13.63
N ARG A 54 -18.65 -2.06 -14.09
CA ARG A 54 -17.96 -1.97 -15.39
C ARG A 54 -16.48 -2.30 -15.30
N PHE A 55 -15.87 -2.13 -14.12
CA PHE A 55 -14.44 -2.28 -13.90
C PHE A 55 -14.19 -3.23 -12.73
N ILE A 56 -14.21 -4.52 -13.05
CA ILE A 56 -13.29 -5.44 -12.41
C ILE A 56 -11.88 -5.04 -12.90
N PRO A 57 -11.01 -4.26 -12.20
CA PRO A 57 -11.03 -3.64 -10.85
C PRO A 57 -10.94 -2.09 -10.80
N ILE A 58 -11.36 -1.46 -9.67
CA ILE A 58 -11.05 -0.05 -9.31
C ILE A 58 -9.64 0.07 -8.70
N ILE A 59 -8.69 -0.73 -9.17
CA ILE A 59 -7.27 -0.40 -9.05
C ILE A 59 -6.82 -0.19 -10.46
N ARG A 60 -6.39 1.04 -10.77
CA ARG A 60 -5.89 1.37 -12.10
C ARG A 60 -4.81 0.36 -12.45
N ALA A 61 -5.03 -0.37 -13.54
CA ALA A 61 -4.00 -1.25 -14.07
C ALA A 61 -2.75 -0.41 -14.35
N ALA A 62 -1.62 -0.91 -13.89
CA ALA A 62 -0.35 -0.23 -14.01
C ALA A 62 0.57 -1.03 -14.91
N PRO A 63 1.33 -0.38 -15.82
CA PRO A 63 2.35 -1.08 -16.58
C PRO A 63 3.41 -1.65 -15.62
N PRO A 64 4.06 -2.78 -15.95
CA PRO A 64 5.18 -3.32 -15.18
C PRO A 64 6.27 -2.27 -14.94
N THR A 65 6.90 -2.27 -13.75
CA THR A 65 7.98 -1.31 -13.42
C THR A 65 9.06 -1.26 -14.48
N ARG A 66 9.44 -2.41 -15.06
CA ARG A 66 10.50 -2.51 -16.08
C ARG A 66 10.19 -1.73 -17.36
N GLU A 67 8.92 -1.58 -17.72
CA GLU A 67 8.50 -0.84 -18.93
C GLU A 67 8.58 0.67 -18.73
N VAL A 68 8.30 1.14 -17.51
CA VAL A 68 8.28 2.57 -17.17
C VAL A 68 9.60 3.08 -16.59
N ASP A 69 10.33 2.22 -15.87
CA ASP A 69 11.60 2.53 -15.20
C ASP A 69 12.44 1.25 -15.03
N ALA A 70 13.17 0.90 -16.10
CA ALA A 70 14.04 -0.27 -16.11
C ALA A 70 15.15 -0.20 -15.06
N GLY A 71 15.65 1.00 -14.72
CA GLY A 71 16.70 1.18 -13.72
C GLY A 71 16.22 0.93 -12.30
N LEU A 72 15.00 1.36 -11.99
CA LEU A 72 14.34 1.01 -10.73
C LEU A 72 14.02 -0.48 -10.65
N ALA A 73 13.51 -1.07 -11.74
CA ALA A 73 13.20 -2.50 -11.79
C ALA A 73 14.46 -3.36 -11.56
N GLU A 74 15.59 -2.99 -12.17
CA GLU A 74 16.88 -3.66 -11.97
C GLU A 74 17.30 -3.60 -10.50
N TRP A 75 17.22 -2.42 -9.88
CA TRP A 75 17.58 -2.26 -8.46
C TRP A 75 16.67 -3.05 -7.53
N LEU A 76 15.35 -3.00 -7.75
CA LEU A 76 14.36 -3.78 -6.98
C LEU A 76 14.67 -5.29 -7.04
N SER A 77 15.16 -5.78 -8.19
CA SER A 77 15.49 -7.20 -8.34
C SER A 77 16.65 -7.66 -7.45
N GLN A 78 17.48 -6.73 -6.95
CA GLN A 78 18.67 -7.03 -6.13
C GLN A 78 18.33 -7.38 -4.67
N GLY A 79 17.14 -7.02 -4.17
CA GLY A 79 16.80 -7.12 -2.76
C GLY A 79 15.33 -7.37 -2.47
N SER A 80 15.05 -7.92 -1.28
CA SER A 80 13.70 -7.83 -0.72
C SER A 80 13.48 -6.40 -0.25
N THR A 81 12.47 -5.70 -0.75
CA THR A 81 12.35 -4.25 -0.57
C THR A 81 11.17 -3.87 0.33
N ILE A 82 11.42 -3.02 1.31
CA ILE A 82 10.37 -2.25 1.99
C ILE A 82 10.09 -1.00 1.16
N TYR A 83 8.85 -0.83 0.73
CA TYR A 83 8.42 0.36 -0.01
C TYR A 83 7.73 1.34 0.91
N VAL A 84 8.31 2.52 1.10
CA VAL A 84 7.81 3.58 1.97
C VAL A 84 7.29 4.74 1.12
N ASN A 85 5.99 4.95 1.15
CA ASN A 85 5.32 6.04 0.44
C ASN A 85 4.16 6.60 1.29
N LEU A 86 4.36 7.78 1.87
CA LEU A 86 3.37 8.46 2.69
C LEU A 86 2.41 9.34 1.87
N GLY A 87 2.36 9.17 0.55
CA GLY A 87 1.48 9.92 -0.33
C GLY A 87 2.02 11.29 -0.70
N THR A 88 1.16 12.16 -1.22
CA THR A 88 1.49 13.53 -1.65
C THR A 88 1.11 14.59 -0.61
N HIS A 89 0.16 14.28 0.26
CA HIS A 89 -0.38 15.21 1.25
C HIS A 89 0.38 15.15 2.58
N HIS A 90 0.99 14.02 2.91
CA HIS A 90 1.81 13.89 4.09
C HIS A 90 3.19 14.51 3.85
N LYS A 91 3.45 15.65 4.48
CA LYS A 91 4.76 16.30 4.47
C LYS A 91 5.51 15.92 5.75
N SER A 92 6.41 14.95 5.66
CA SER A 92 7.23 14.58 6.81
C SER A 92 8.14 15.74 7.20
N ASN A 93 8.16 16.09 8.48
CA ASN A 93 9.10 17.07 9.01
C ASN A 93 10.48 16.43 9.29
N PRO A 94 11.55 17.22 9.49
CA PRO A 94 12.89 16.67 9.75
C PRO A 94 12.96 15.75 10.98
N THR A 95 12.17 16.03 12.03
CA THR A 95 12.14 15.20 13.23
C THR A 95 11.52 13.83 12.95
N GLU A 96 10.40 13.78 12.23
CA GLU A 96 9.77 12.53 11.80
C GLU A 96 10.70 11.72 10.90
N ALA A 97 11.29 12.37 9.88
CA ALA A 97 12.24 11.72 8.98
C ALA A 97 13.44 11.14 9.73
N HIS A 98 13.96 11.85 10.73
CA HIS A 98 15.05 11.38 11.59
C HIS A 98 14.63 10.16 12.44
N GLN A 99 13.45 10.18 13.06
CA GLN A 99 12.96 9.04 13.84
C GLN A 99 12.69 7.81 12.97
N MET A 100 12.07 7.99 11.81
CA MET A 100 11.89 6.93 10.81
C MET A 100 13.24 6.38 10.35
N SER A 101 14.24 7.23 10.13
CA SER A 101 15.60 6.80 9.77
C SER A 101 16.23 5.91 10.82
N LYS A 102 16.06 6.23 12.12
CA LYS A 102 16.51 5.37 13.22
C LYS A 102 15.78 4.04 13.25
N ALA A 103 14.47 4.02 13.00
CA ALA A 103 13.69 2.80 12.94
C ALA A 103 14.13 1.91 11.77
N PHE A 104 14.30 2.49 10.57
CA PHE A 104 14.77 1.78 9.39
C PHE A 104 16.18 1.22 9.53
N ARG A 105 17.10 1.96 10.17
CA ARG A 105 18.43 1.43 10.49
C ARG A 105 18.33 0.16 11.34
N LYS A 106 17.53 0.18 12.41
CA LYS A 106 17.33 -0.99 13.27
C LYS A 106 16.72 -2.18 12.52
N VAL A 107 15.77 -1.92 11.61
CA VAL A 107 15.16 -2.97 10.77
C VAL A 107 16.21 -3.59 9.84
N LEU A 108 17.05 -2.78 9.19
CA LEU A 108 18.14 -3.27 8.33
C LEU A 108 19.16 -4.08 9.13
N GLU A 109 19.62 -3.57 10.28
CA GLU A 109 20.55 -4.27 11.17
C GLU A 109 19.98 -5.62 11.63
N HIS A 110 18.71 -5.67 12.03
CA HIS A 110 18.08 -6.91 12.42
C HIS A 110 17.94 -7.89 11.25
N ALA A 111 17.55 -7.40 10.07
CA ALA A 111 17.48 -8.23 8.86
C ALA A 111 18.85 -8.85 8.51
N ASP A 112 19.94 -8.10 8.70
CA ASP A 112 21.30 -8.58 8.48
C ASP A 112 21.69 -9.70 9.46
N THR A 113 21.14 -9.69 10.70
CA THR A 113 21.34 -10.81 11.64
C THR A 113 20.57 -12.09 11.26
N LEU A 114 19.46 -11.95 10.53
CA LEU A 114 18.59 -13.06 10.14
C LEU A 114 19.02 -13.71 8.82
N HIS A 115 19.68 -12.95 7.94
CA HIS A 115 20.02 -13.38 6.59
C HIS A 115 21.53 -13.48 6.37
N SER A 116 22.05 -14.71 6.31
CA SER A 116 23.45 -14.97 5.91
C SER A 116 23.60 -15.42 4.44
N ALA A 117 22.51 -15.76 3.73
CA ALA A 117 22.58 -16.42 2.41
C ALA A 117 21.47 -16.03 1.40
N GLY A 118 20.76 -14.92 1.60
CA GLY A 118 19.67 -14.48 0.71
C GLY A 118 19.85 -13.07 0.14
N LYS A 119 18.85 -12.60 -0.62
CA LYS A 119 18.80 -11.21 -1.08
C LYS A 119 18.75 -10.27 0.14
N PRO A 120 19.59 -9.22 0.19
CA PRO A 120 19.58 -8.28 1.31
C PRO A 120 18.24 -7.55 1.38
N LEU A 121 17.85 -7.14 2.59
CA LEU A 121 16.73 -6.21 2.75
C LEU A 121 17.14 -4.82 2.23
N GLN A 122 16.26 -4.20 1.45
CA GLN A 122 16.42 -2.86 0.89
C GLN A 122 15.25 -1.97 1.30
N ILE A 123 15.42 -0.65 1.18
CA ILE A 123 14.36 0.32 1.43
C ILE A 123 14.27 1.29 0.26
N LEU A 124 13.10 1.35 -0.37
CA LEU A 124 12.74 2.41 -1.30
C LEU A 124 11.86 3.40 -0.56
N TRP A 125 12.35 4.61 -0.35
CA TRP A 125 11.61 5.62 0.40
C TRP A 125 11.39 6.87 -0.43
N LYS A 126 10.10 7.14 -0.72
CA LYS A 126 9.68 8.38 -1.34
C LYS A 126 9.69 9.50 -0.29
N LEU A 127 10.82 10.21 -0.20
CA LEU A 127 11.05 11.34 0.70
C LEU A 127 12.14 12.26 0.13
N GLY A 128 11.95 13.55 0.32
CA GLY A 128 12.95 14.61 0.13
C GLY A 128 14.31 14.23 0.69
N ARG A 129 15.35 14.05 -0.14
CA ARG A 129 16.72 13.70 0.35
C ARG A 129 17.25 14.64 1.43
N ALA A 130 16.87 15.93 1.37
CA ALA A 130 17.30 16.95 2.33
C ALA A 130 16.80 16.70 3.78
N LEU A 131 15.85 15.79 3.97
CA LEU A 131 15.25 15.52 5.29
C LEU A 131 15.89 14.35 6.03
N VAL A 132 16.71 13.54 5.36
CA VAL A 132 17.32 12.34 5.96
C VAL A 132 18.73 12.64 6.44
N THR A 133 18.95 12.41 7.74
CA THR A 133 20.20 12.62 8.47
C THR A 133 21.17 11.45 8.35
N ASP A 134 22.29 11.50 9.08
CA ASP A 134 23.44 10.59 8.98
C ASP A 134 23.14 9.09 9.19
N GLU A 135 22.02 8.73 9.81
CA GLU A 135 21.69 7.36 10.23
C GLU A 135 21.69 6.33 9.10
N LEU A 136 21.27 6.73 7.89
CA LEU A 136 21.16 5.84 6.74
C LEU A 136 22.29 6.01 5.73
N GLN A 137 23.29 6.88 6.00
CA GLN A 137 24.32 7.23 5.02
C GLN A 137 25.14 6.04 4.54
N ALA A 138 25.49 5.11 5.42
CA ALA A 138 26.19 3.89 5.03
C ALA A 138 25.35 3.05 4.04
N TYR A 139 24.06 2.89 4.32
CA TYR A 139 23.13 2.13 3.48
C TYR A 139 22.84 2.82 2.15
N ILE A 140 22.75 4.15 2.14
CA ILE A 140 22.62 4.97 0.92
C ILE A 140 23.87 4.81 0.05
N LYS A 141 25.07 4.89 0.63
CA LYS A 141 26.34 4.70 -0.11
C LYS A 141 26.48 3.30 -0.70
N SER A 142 25.95 2.28 0.00
CA SER A 142 25.91 0.89 -0.50
C SER A 142 24.73 0.60 -1.43
N ASP A 143 23.91 1.61 -1.76
CA ASP A 143 22.69 1.48 -2.57
C ASP A 143 21.64 0.49 -2.01
N ARG A 144 21.60 0.27 -0.69
CA ARG A 144 20.54 -0.52 -0.02
C ARG A 144 19.33 0.34 0.37
N VAL A 145 19.51 1.65 0.47
CA VAL A 145 18.44 2.60 0.74
C VAL A 145 18.43 3.63 -0.38
N ARG A 146 17.31 3.71 -1.11
CA ARG A 146 17.10 4.75 -2.12
C ARG A 146 16.05 5.75 -1.64
N LEU A 147 16.50 6.99 -1.51
CA LEU A 147 15.66 8.14 -1.27
C LEU A 147 15.34 8.82 -2.61
N THR A 148 14.06 9.07 -2.86
CA THR A 148 13.61 9.80 -4.03
C THR A 148 12.46 10.73 -3.71
N ASP A 149 12.46 11.91 -4.33
CA ASP A 149 11.39 12.89 -4.17
C ASP A 149 10.17 12.51 -5.04
N TRP A 150 10.44 11.75 -6.12
CA TRP A 150 9.45 11.35 -7.11
C TRP A 150 9.78 9.99 -7.73
N LEU A 151 8.74 9.20 -8.04
CA LEU A 151 8.87 7.94 -8.77
C LEU A 151 8.17 8.09 -10.11
N VAL A 152 8.86 7.70 -11.19
CA VAL A 152 8.26 7.66 -12.53
C VAL A 152 7.24 6.52 -12.59
N ALA A 153 7.61 5.36 -12.07
CA ALA A 153 6.71 4.24 -11.86
C ALA A 153 5.65 4.60 -10.81
N GLU A 154 4.38 4.34 -11.13
CA GLU A 154 3.29 4.54 -10.17
C GLU A 154 3.36 3.52 -9.02
N PRO A 155 2.77 3.82 -7.85
CA PRO A 155 2.82 2.93 -6.68
C PRO A 155 2.39 1.49 -7.01
N LYS A 156 1.34 1.31 -7.82
CA LYS A 156 0.89 -0.01 -8.25
C LYS A 156 1.91 -0.76 -9.10
N SER A 157 2.65 -0.08 -9.99
CA SER A 157 3.77 -0.70 -10.71
C SER A 157 4.84 -1.20 -9.73
N VAL A 158 5.24 -0.35 -8.79
CA VAL A 158 6.28 -0.70 -7.79
C VAL A 158 5.86 -1.89 -6.94
N LEU A 159 4.63 -1.89 -6.43
CA LEU A 159 4.05 -3.00 -5.67
C LEU A 159 3.95 -4.29 -6.51
N GLY A 160 3.70 -4.16 -7.82
CA GLY A 160 3.67 -5.28 -8.77
C GLY A 160 5.05 -5.86 -9.16
N SER A 161 6.16 -5.31 -8.66
CA SER A 161 7.53 -5.75 -9.03
C SER A 161 7.95 -7.12 -8.47
N GLN A 162 7.11 -7.77 -7.65
CA GLN A 162 7.39 -9.00 -6.91
C GLN A 162 8.60 -8.95 -5.95
N SER A 163 9.21 -7.78 -5.79
CA SER A 163 10.36 -7.58 -4.90
C SER A 163 9.97 -6.89 -3.59
N ILE A 164 8.75 -6.33 -3.52
CA ILE A 164 8.26 -5.64 -2.33
C ILE A 164 7.74 -6.66 -1.31
N VAL A 165 8.28 -6.59 -0.09
CA VAL A 165 7.92 -7.50 1.01
C VAL A 165 7.09 -6.82 2.10
N CYS A 166 7.09 -5.49 2.12
CA CYS A 166 6.26 -4.69 3.03
C CYS A 166 6.01 -3.31 2.42
N SER A 167 4.78 -2.82 2.55
CA SER A 167 4.41 -1.45 2.20
C SER A 167 4.20 -0.60 3.46
N VAL A 168 4.92 0.51 3.56
CA VAL A 168 4.75 1.51 4.61
C VAL A 168 4.04 2.72 4.01
N SER A 169 2.87 3.06 4.53
CA SER A 169 2.09 4.20 4.04
C SER A 169 1.40 4.93 5.19
N HIS A 170 0.82 6.10 4.89
CA HIS A 170 0.00 6.82 5.87
C HIS A 170 -1.41 6.22 6.04
N GLY A 171 -1.76 5.14 5.35
CA GLY A 171 -3.07 4.49 5.49
C GLY A 171 -4.19 5.12 4.66
N GLY A 172 -3.89 5.93 3.63
CA GLY A 172 -4.91 6.39 2.69
C GLY A 172 -5.50 5.24 1.86
N ALA A 173 -6.78 5.33 1.51
CA ALA A 173 -7.54 4.24 0.87
C ALA A 173 -6.84 3.61 -0.35
N ASN A 174 -6.32 4.44 -1.28
CA ASN A 174 -5.63 3.92 -2.48
C ASN A 174 -4.42 3.05 -2.11
N SER A 175 -3.53 3.57 -1.26
CA SER A 175 -2.33 2.82 -0.85
C SER A 175 -2.67 1.55 -0.08
N PHE A 176 -3.71 1.59 0.75
CA PHE A 176 -4.20 0.42 1.47
C PHE A 176 -4.65 -0.69 0.51
N TYR A 177 -5.51 -0.36 -0.45
CA TYR A 177 -6.05 -1.33 -1.40
C TYR A 177 -5.01 -1.79 -2.44
N GLU A 178 -4.12 -0.91 -2.90
CA GLU A 178 -3.03 -1.28 -3.81
C GLU A 178 -2.10 -2.35 -3.19
N ALA A 179 -1.75 -2.21 -1.91
CA ALA A 179 -0.96 -3.19 -1.20
C ALA A 179 -1.75 -4.48 -0.93
N LEU A 180 -3.02 -4.36 -0.51
CA LEU A 180 -3.92 -5.50 -0.28
C LEU A 180 -4.07 -6.36 -1.53
N CYS A 181 -4.45 -5.77 -2.67
CA CYS A 181 -4.62 -6.49 -3.93
C CYS A 181 -3.30 -7.01 -4.52
N SER A 182 -2.15 -6.55 -4.02
CA SER A 182 -0.84 -7.09 -4.38
C SER A 182 -0.36 -8.18 -3.41
N GLY A 183 -1.15 -8.51 -2.38
CA GLY A 183 -0.80 -9.50 -1.36
C GLY A 183 0.38 -9.07 -0.48
N ILE A 184 0.64 -7.77 -0.35
CA ILE A 184 1.81 -7.24 0.36
C ILE A 184 1.40 -6.83 1.79
N PRO A 185 2.08 -7.35 2.83
CA PRO A 185 1.88 -6.92 4.21
C PRO A 185 2.12 -5.42 4.38
N GLN A 186 1.38 -4.79 5.29
CA GLN A 186 1.38 -3.33 5.43
C GLN A 186 1.81 -2.88 6.82
N ALA A 187 2.50 -1.74 6.89
CA ALA A 187 2.77 -1.02 8.14
C ALA A 187 2.23 0.40 8.00
N LEU A 188 1.14 0.70 8.69
CA LEU A 188 0.42 1.96 8.54
C LEU A 188 0.84 2.97 9.59
N LEU A 189 1.09 4.19 9.12
CA LEU A 189 1.40 5.38 9.92
C LEU A 189 0.27 6.39 9.74
N PRO A 190 -0.95 6.11 10.24
CA PRO A 190 -2.10 7.00 10.08
C PRO A 190 -1.78 8.42 10.51
N ALA A 191 -2.20 9.36 9.66
CA ALA A 191 -1.96 10.79 9.85
C ALA A 191 -3.25 11.62 10.02
N TRP A 192 -4.41 11.12 9.59
CA TRP A 192 -5.70 11.80 9.79
C TRP A 192 -6.88 10.82 9.73
N THR A 193 -8.00 11.23 10.36
CA THR A 193 -9.34 10.61 10.40
C THR A 193 -9.48 9.19 9.85
N ASP A 194 -9.66 9.05 8.55
CA ASP A 194 -9.97 7.79 7.86
C ASP A 194 -8.80 6.80 7.85
N CYS A 195 -7.58 7.30 7.92
CA CYS A 195 -6.39 6.46 7.97
C CYS A 195 -6.32 5.61 9.24
N TYR A 196 -6.90 6.09 10.35
CA TYR A 196 -6.95 5.34 11.61
C TYR A 196 -7.85 4.11 11.50
N ASP A 197 -8.93 4.17 10.71
CA ASP A 197 -9.79 3.01 10.46
C ASP A 197 -9.04 1.93 9.68
N PHE A 198 -8.24 2.31 8.68
CA PHE A 198 -7.38 1.39 7.95
C PHE A 198 -6.28 0.80 8.83
N ALA A 199 -5.71 1.60 9.75
CA ALA A 199 -4.72 1.12 10.73
C ALA A 199 -5.33 0.11 11.73
N ASN A 200 -6.58 0.30 12.17
CA ASN A 200 -7.26 -0.73 12.95
C ASN A 200 -7.56 -1.98 12.12
N ARG A 201 -8.02 -1.79 10.88
CA ARG A 201 -8.39 -2.88 9.97
C ARG A 201 -7.19 -3.76 9.58
N VAL A 202 -6.01 -3.17 9.38
CA VAL A 202 -4.81 -3.92 9.01
C VAL A 202 -4.41 -4.92 10.11
N GLU A 203 -4.52 -4.51 11.38
CA GLU A 203 -4.26 -5.37 12.54
C GLU A 203 -5.37 -6.41 12.71
N LEU A 204 -6.64 -5.99 12.63
CA LEU A 204 -7.80 -6.88 12.78
C LEU A 204 -7.79 -8.03 11.77
N LEU A 205 -7.38 -7.74 10.53
CA LEU A 205 -7.30 -8.73 9.45
C LEU A 205 -6.01 -9.57 9.50
N GLY A 206 -5.05 -9.24 10.36
CA GLY A 206 -3.76 -9.93 10.43
C GLY A 206 -2.87 -9.74 9.20
N ILE A 207 -3.09 -8.67 8.43
CA ILE A 207 -2.37 -8.39 7.17
C ILE A 207 -1.30 -7.28 7.33
N GLY A 208 -1.06 -6.84 8.56
CA GLY A 208 -0.11 -5.77 8.82
C GLY A 208 -0.22 -5.18 10.22
N LEU A 209 0.39 -4.00 10.42
CA LEU A 209 0.54 -3.35 11.73
C LEU A 209 0.15 -1.88 11.69
N TRP A 210 -0.39 -1.39 12.81
CA TRP A 210 -0.44 0.04 13.10
C TRP A 210 0.90 0.47 13.72
N ALA A 211 1.78 1.02 12.90
CA ALA A 211 3.20 1.20 13.22
C ALA A 211 3.51 2.40 14.13
N ASN A 212 2.59 3.35 14.29
CA ASN A 212 2.73 4.54 15.16
C ASN A 212 1.60 4.65 16.19
N LYS A 213 1.13 3.54 16.76
CA LYS A 213 -0.03 3.51 17.68
C LYS A 213 0.09 4.41 18.91
N GLU A 214 1.32 4.67 19.36
CA GLU A 214 1.61 5.55 20.50
C GLU A 214 1.78 7.03 20.09
N ALA A 215 1.83 7.33 18.79
CA ALA A 215 1.87 8.71 18.31
C ALA A 215 0.49 9.36 18.53
N LYS A 216 0.48 10.56 19.12
CA LYS A 216 -0.75 11.33 19.30
C LYS A 216 -1.24 11.83 17.94
N PRO A 217 -2.56 11.80 17.66
CA PRO A 217 -3.16 12.54 16.56
C PRO A 217 -2.88 14.04 16.65
#